data_AF-A0A4S2BL19-F1
#
_entry.id   AF-A0A4S2BL19-F1
#
_cell.length_a   1.000
_cell.length_b   1.000
_cell.length_c   1.000
_cell.angle_alpha   90.00
_cell.angle_beta   90.00
_cell.angle_gamma   90.00
#
_symmetry.space_group_name_H-M   'P 1'
#
loop_
_entity.id
_entity.type
_entity.pdbx_description
1 polymer ?
#
loop_
_entity_poly.entity_id
_entity_poly.type
_entity_poly.pdbx_seq_one_letter_code
_entity_poly.pdbx_strand_id
1 'polypeptide(L)'
;MIKVNKLLLGVACAGMLGIGAQGFASSSQSVQAASWHKGTPKSIRGKYKTHHFGADLVSIIDINKKSLRAWQSGMPPQEGSNVRYKRLGKNKYLFMYDTKRIGIYRGEKNAKLTFQKVGKKYKSSFASQWYYKY
;
A
#
# COMPACT_ATOMS: atom_id res chain seq x y z
N MET A 1 25.75 -24.22 -6.25
CA MET A 1 24.70 -23.34 -6.78
C MET A 1 23.96 -22.66 -5.64
N ILE A 2 24.25 -21.38 -5.36
CA ILE A 2 23.38 -20.50 -4.54
C ILE A 2 23.44 -19.11 -5.17
N LYS A 3 22.30 -18.66 -5.73
CA LYS A 3 22.10 -17.29 -6.22
C LYS A 3 21.81 -16.39 -5.02
N VAL A 4 22.66 -15.40 -4.76
CA VAL A 4 22.38 -14.34 -3.78
C VAL A 4 22.32 -13.01 -4.52
N ASN A 5 21.09 -12.56 -4.83
CA ASN A 5 20.85 -11.22 -5.37
C ASN A 5 20.95 -10.20 -4.22
N LYS A 6 22.13 -9.59 -4.05
CA LYS A 6 22.28 -8.34 -3.29
C LYS A 6 22.17 -7.17 -4.26
N LEU A 7 20.95 -6.70 -4.52
CA LEU A 7 20.75 -5.39 -5.16
C LEU A 7 20.72 -4.33 -4.05
N LEU A 8 21.90 -3.76 -3.82
CA LEU A 8 22.10 -2.57 -2.99
C LEU A 8 21.33 -1.41 -3.61
N LEU A 9 20.53 -0.74 -2.79
CA LEU A 9 19.93 0.55 -3.10
C LEU A 9 21.04 1.57 -3.36
N GLY A 10 20.88 2.31 -4.45
CA GLY A 10 21.91 3.19 -4.99
C GLY A 10 22.14 4.48 -4.22
N VAL A 11 23.28 5.08 -4.53
CA VAL A 11 23.49 6.52 -4.71
C VAL A 11 24.60 6.63 -5.75
N ALA A 12 24.32 7.27 -6.89
CA ALA A 12 25.38 7.80 -7.74
C ALA A 12 24.87 9.12 -8.32
N CYS A 13 25.30 10.20 -7.69
CA CYS A 13 25.17 11.55 -8.20
C CYS A 13 25.82 11.61 -9.58
N ALA A 14 25.06 12.07 -10.57
CA ALA A 14 25.56 12.30 -11.91
C ALA A 14 26.55 13.46 -11.91
N GLY A 15 27.70 13.24 -12.53
CA GLY A 15 28.63 14.31 -12.85
C GLY A 15 30.01 13.80 -13.21
N MET A 16 30.16 13.21 -14.41
CA MET A 16 31.28 13.55 -15.29
C MET A 16 31.15 12.89 -16.67
N LEU A 17 31.49 13.71 -17.66
CA LEU A 17 31.51 13.49 -19.09
C LEU A 17 32.54 12.41 -19.48
N GLY A 18 32.21 11.59 -20.47
CA GLY A 18 33.15 10.62 -21.05
C GLY A 18 32.61 10.05 -22.36
N ILE A 19 33.23 10.45 -23.46
CA ILE A 19 32.98 10.05 -24.85
C ILE A 19 33.30 8.55 -25.01
N GLY A 20 32.44 7.80 -25.70
CA GLY A 20 32.73 6.41 -26.07
C GLY A 20 31.56 5.73 -26.77
N ALA A 21 31.67 5.55 -28.08
CA ALA A 21 30.73 4.81 -28.91
C ALA A 21 30.73 3.31 -28.54
N GLN A 22 29.54 2.72 -28.37
CA GLN A 22 29.18 1.38 -28.86
C GLN A 22 27.70 1.11 -28.57
N GLY A 23 26.99 0.69 -29.61
CA GLY A 23 25.55 0.46 -29.57
C GLY A 23 25.16 -0.63 -28.59
N PHE A 24 24.40 -0.25 -27.57
CA PHE A 24 23.37 -1.11 -27.02
C PHE A 24 22.06 -0.44 -27.38
N ALA A 25 21.31 -1.07 -28.29
CA ALA A 25 19.88 -0.84 -28.41
C ALA A 25 19.26 -1.20 -27.05
N SER A 26 19.32 -0.23 -26.13
CA SER A 26 18.62 -0.28 -24.87
C SER A 26 17.16 -0.30 -25.29
N SER A 27 16.53 -1.48 -25.23
CA SER A 27 15.09 -1.55 -25.13
C SER A 27 14.75 -0.67 -23.94
N SER A 28 14.36 0.56 -24.23
CA SER A 28 13.90 1.55 -23.27
C SER A 28 12.58 0.99 -22.76
N GLN A 29 12.70 0.05 -21.82
CA GLN A 29 11.61 -0.47 -21.06
C GLN A 29 11.09 0.75 -20.33
N SER A 30 10.07 1.39 -20.91
CA SER A 30 9.44 2.56 -20.36
C SER A 30 9.04 2.15 -18.95
N VAL A 31 9.74 2.70 -17.96
CA VAL A 31 9.33 2.58 -16.59
C VAL A 31 8.04 3.38 -16.55
N GLN A 32 6.91 2.71 -16.81
CA GLN A 32 5.58 3.27 -16.62
C GLN A 32 5.58 3.71 -15.16
N ALA A 33 5.77 5.00 -14.93
CA ALA A 33 5.67 5.61 -13.63
C ALA A 33 4.27 5.26 -13.14
N ALA A 34 4.17 4.25 -12.28
CA ALA A 34 2.87 3.71 -11.95
C ALA A 34 2.06 4.82 -11.27
N SER A 35 1.01 5.23 -11.97
CA SER A 35 0.28 6.46 -11.72
C SER A 35 -0.63 6.33 -10.51
N TRP A 36 -0.80 7.44 -9.81
CA TRP A 36 -1.74 7.53 -8.72
C TRP A 36 -3.13 7.83 -9.27
N HIS A 37 -4.10 7.03 -8.83
CA HIS A 37 -5.51 7.23 -9.15
C HIS A 37 -6.24 7.77 -7.92
N LYS A 38 -7.15 8.73 -8.12
CA LYS A 38 -7.99 9.25 -7.03
C LYS A 38 -9.03 8.20 -6.59
N GLY A 39 -9.32 8.17 -5.29
CA GLY A 39 -10.30 7.26 -4.67
C GLY A 39 -9.73 5.86 -4.41
N THR A 40 -10.59 4.85 -4.53
CA THR A 40 -10.23 3.43 -4.29
C THR A 40 -10.60 2.54 -5.48
N PRO A 41 -9.88 1.42 -5.71
CA PRO A 41 -10.24 0.47 -6.77
C PRO A 41 -11.57 -0.22 -6.49
N LYS A 42 -12.49 -0.20 -7.48
CA LYS A 42 -13.84 -0.80 -7.35
C LYS A 42 -13.80 -2.29 -6.95
N SER A 43 -12.79 -3.02 -7.40
CA SER A 43 -12.63 -4.47 -7.17
C SER A 43 -12.39 -4.87 -5.71
N ILE A 44 -11.95 -3.95 -4.85
CA ILE A 44 -11.61 -4.23 -3.46
C ILE A 44 -12.38 -3.35 -2.46
N ARG A 45 -13.42 -2.65 -2.91
CA ARG A 45 -14.32 -1.93 -1.99
C ARG A 45 -15.12 -2.90 -1.13
N GLY A 46 -15.40 -2.50 0.11
CA GLY A 46 -16.18 -3.27 1.08
C GLY A 46 -15.58 -3.24 2.48
N LYS A 47 -16.24 -3.99 3.37
CA LYS A 47 -15.88 -4.12 4.77
C LYS A 47 -15.14 -5.43 5.00
N TYR A 48 -14.11 -5.36 5.82
CA TYR A 48 -13.21 -6.47 6.09
C TYR A 48 -12.95 -6.56 7.59
N LYS A 49 -12.99 -7.77 8.12
CA LYS A 49 -12.74 -8.05 9.54
C LYS A 49 -11.72 -9.18 9.66
N THR A 50 -10.86 -9.13 10.67
CA THR A 50 -10.05 -10.28 11.05
C THR A 50 -10.91 -11.33 11.75
N HIS A 51 -10.37 -12.54 11.92
CA HIS A 51 -10.91 -13.39 12.99
C HIS A 51 -10.66 -12.75 14.36
N HIS A 52 -11.40 -13.25 15.34
CA HIS A 52 -11.23 -12.89 16.74
C HIS A 52 -9.88 -13.41 17.24
N PHE A 53 -9.19 -12.63 18.06
CA PHE A 53 -7.91 -12.99 18.66
C PHE A 53 -7.80 -12.47 20.10
N GLY A 54 -7.06 -13.17 20.97
CA GLY A 54 -6.91 -12.79 22.38
C GLY A 54 -8.28 -12.68 23.08
N ALA A 55 -8.51 -11.58 23.79
CA ALA A 55 -9.76 -11.25 24.48
C ALA A 55 -10.89 -10.82 23.52
N ASP A 56 -11.18 -11.64 22.52
CA ASP A 56 -12.20 -11.38 21.48
C ASP A 56 -11.93 -10.12 20.63
N LEU A 57 -10.66 -9.73 20.50
CA LEU A 57 -10.25 -8.53 19.77
C LEU A 57 -10.31 -8.77 18.26
N VAL A 58 -10.61 -7.70 17.51
CA VAL A 58 -10.76 -7.73 16.07
C VAL A 58 -10.18 -6.46 15.45
N SER A 59 -9.78 -6.55 14.18
CA SER A 59 -9.43 -5.38 13.36
C SER A 59 -10.36 -5.29 12.16
N ILE A 60 -10.77 -4.06 11.84
CA ILE A 60 -11.70 -3.74 10.76
C ILE A 60 -11.02 -2.80 9.78
N ILE A 61 -11.22 -3.06 8.49
CA ILE A 61 -10.91 -2.14 7.40
C ILE A 61 -12.18 -1.95 6.56
N ASP A 62 -12.62 -0.71 6.37
CA ASP A 62 -13.67 -0.36 5.41
C ASP A 62 -13.07 0.45 4.26
N ILE A 63 -13.28 -0.03 3.03
CA ILE A 63 -12.78 0.59 1.81
C ILE A 63 -13.96 1.12 1.01
N ASN A 64 -14.20 2.42 1.15
CA ASN A 64 -15.26 3.17 0.46
C ASN A 64 -14.73 3.82 -0.83
N LYS A 65 -15.61 4.43 -1.63
CA LYS A 65 -15.25 5.02 -2.94
C LYS A 65 -14.13 6.08 -2.83
N LYS A 66 -14.12 6.87 -1.76
CA LYS A 66 -13.21 8.02 -1.55
C LYS A 66 -12.58 8.06 -0.16
N SER A 67 -12.85 7.09 0.70
CA SER A 67 -12.35 7.04 2.08
C SER A 67 -11.93 5.63 2.47
N LEU A 68 -11.10 5.56 3.50
CA LEU A 68 -10.68 4.33 4.15
C LEU A 68 -10.96 4.50 5.65
N ARG A 69 -11.44 3.46 6.31
CA ARG A 69 -11.54 3.44 7.77
C ARG A 69 -10.77 2.24 8.28
N ALA A 70 -9.87 2.46 9.23
CA ALA A 70 -9.13 1.40 9.89
C ALA A 70 -9.40 1.46 11.39
N TRP A 71 -9.71 0.32 11.99
CA TRP A 71 -10.03 0.24 13.40
C TRP A 71 -9.52 -1.06 13.99
N GLN A 72 -9.12 -1.02 15.25
CA GLN A 72 -8.73 -2.18 16.03
C GLN A 72 -9.36 -2.04 17.42
N SER A 73 -9.86 -3.15 17.98
CA SER A 73 -10.43 -3.16 19.32
C SER A 73 -9.52 -2.46 20.33
N GLY A 74 -10.10 -1.58 21.15
CA GLY A 74 -9.36 -0.78 22.14
C GLY A 74 -8.75 0.53 21.64
N MET A 75 -8.80 0.80 20.33
CA MET A 75 -8.27 2.04 19.72
C MET A 75 -9.39 2.87 19.09
N PRO A 76 -9.26 4.21 19.00
CA PRO A 76 -10.18 5.01 18.22
C PRO A 76 -10.07 4.69 16.72
N PRO A 77 -11.19 4.70 15.96
CA PRO A 77 -11.16 4.50 14.51
C PRO A 77 -10.36 5.60 13.80
N GLN A 78 -9.52 5.19 12.84
CA GLN A 78 -8.77 6.11 11.99
C GLN A 78 -9.49 6.27 10.65
N GLU A 79 -9.96 7.48 10.39
CA GLU A 79 -10.59 7.85 9.12
C GLU A 79 -9.55 8.42 8.16
N GLY A 80 -9.49 7.86 6.96
CA GLY A 80 -8.64 8.24 5.86
C GLY A 80 -9.41 9.01 4.79
N SER A 81 -8.89 10.18 4.42
CA SER A 81 -9.45 11.10 3.42
C SER A 81 -8.43 11.36 2.31
N ASN A 82 -8.81 12.08 1.24
CA ASN A 82 -7.93 12.37 0.09
C ASN A 82 -7.28 11.11 -0.50
N VAL A 83 -8.02 9.99 -0.46
CA VAL A 83 -7.47 8.69 -0.80
C VAL A 83 -7.07 8.66 -2.26
N ARG A 84 -5.86 8.17 -2.49
CA ARG A 84 -5.32 7.84 -3.80
C ARG A 84 -4.71 6.45 -3.74
N TYR A 85 -4.67 5.76 -4.87
CA TYR A 85 -4.11 4.43 -4.94
C TYR A 85 -3.20 4.25 -6.15
N LYS A 86 -2.25 3.33 -6.00
CA LYS A 86 -1.39 2.83 -7.07
C LYS A 86 -1.51 1.32 -7.09
N ARG A 87 -1.67 0.74 -8.29
CA ARG A 87 -1.65 -0.71 -8.46
C ARG A 87 -0.20 -1.20 -8.39
N LEU A 88 0.08 -2.15 -7.49
CA LEU A 88 1.40 -2.76 -7.34
C LEU A 88 1.51 -4.13 -8.03
N GLY A 89 0.37 -4.75 -8.37
CA GLY A 89 0.33 -6.04 -9.03
C GLY A 89 -1.10 -6.57 -9.18
N LYS A 90 -1.23 -7.87 -9.44
CA LYS A 90 -2.54 -8.54 -9.49
C LYS A 90 -3.20 -8.46 -8.11
N ASN A 91 -4.32 -7.76 -8.03
CA ASN A 91 -5.11 -7.54 -6.82
C ASN A 91 -4.33 -6.95 -5.61
N LYS A 92 -3.20 -6.29 -5.86
CA LYS A 92 -2.36 -5.65 -4.83
C LYS A 92 -2.30 -4.15 -5.09
N TYR A 93 -2.64 -3.37 -4.08
CA TYR A 93 -2.73 -1.92 -4.17
C TYR A 93 -1.98 -1.26 -3.01
N LEU A 94 -1.38 -0.12 -3.30
CA LEU A 94 -0.87 0.82 -2.31
C LEU A 94 -1.85 1.98 -2.25
N PHE A 95 -2.42 2.22 -1.08
CA PHE A 95 -3.19 3.41 -0.76
C PHE A 95 -2.29 4.47 -0.14
N MET A 96 -2.63 5.71 -0.41
CA MET A 96 -2.09 6.89 0.24
C MET A 96 -3.25 7.81 0.60
N TYR A 97 -3.29 8.31 1.83
CA TYR A 97 -4.44 9.06 2.36
C TYR A 97 -4.00 9.98 3.50
N ASP A 98 -4.87 10.92 3.86
CA ASP A 98 -4.69 11.80 5.00
C ASP A 98 -5.56 11.33 6.16
N THR A 99 -4.98 11.22 7.35
CA THR A 99 -5.71 10.98 8.60
C THR A 99 -5.84 12.28 9.39
N LYS A 100 -6.88 12.37 10.22
CA LYS A 100 -7.08 13.50 11.14
C LYS A 100 -6.55 13.16 12.52
N ARG A 101 -6.28 14.20 13.31
CA ARG A 101 -5.98 14.06 14.74
C ARG A 101 -7.18 13.45 15.46
N ILE A 102 -6.95 12.41 16.27
CA ILE A 102 -7.96 11.75 17.08
C ILE A 102 -7.32 11.37 18.42
N GLY A 103 -7.71 12.04 19.50
CA GLY A 103 -7.11 11.87 20.82
C GLY A 103 -5.59 12.11 20.79
N ILE A 104 -4.82 11.12 21.22
CA ILE A 104 -3.35 11.13 21.23
C ILE A 104 -2.73 10.96 19.83
N TYR A 105 -3.49 10.43 18.86
CA TYR A 105 -3.00 10.27 17.50
C TYR A 105 -3.04 11.61 16.77
N ARG A 106 -1.87 12.09 16.31
CA ARG A 106 -1.71 13.45 15.74
C ARG A 106 -2.31 13.63 14.34
N GLY A 107 -2.70 12.54 13.68
CA GLY A 107 -2.99 12.57 12.25
C GLY A 107 -1.70 12.57 11.42
N GLU A 108 -1.83 12.19 10.16
CA GLU A 108 -0.71 12.03 9.23
C GLU A 108 -1.18 12.39 7.82
N LYS A 109 -0.35 13.17 7.12
CA LYS A 109 -0.52 13.42 5.69
C LYS A 109 0.18 12.33 4.90
N ASN A 110 -0.46 11.86 3.83
CA ASN A 110 0.12 10.85 2.94
C ASN A 110 0.47 9.50 3.61
N ALA A 111 -0.26 9.13 4.67
CA ALA A 111 -0.19 7.82 5.29
C ALA A 111 -0.38 6.72 4.25
N LYS A 112 0.37 5.62 4.37
CA LYS A 112 0.40 4.54 3.38
C LYS A 112 -0.16 3.24 3.93
N LEU A 113 -0.96 2.55 3.12
CA LEU A 113 -1.49 1.22 3.44
C LEU A 113 -1.45 0.32 2.23
N THR A 114 -0.86 -0.87 2.36
CA THR A 114 -0.98 -1.89 1.33
C THR A 114 -2.20 -2.76 1.59
N PHE A 115 -2.91 -3.14 0.53
CA PHE A 115 -4.03 -4.05 0.60
C PHE A 115 -3.98 -5.02 -0.58
N GLN A 116 -4.12 -6.31 -0.30
CA GLN A 116 -4.01 -7.36 -1.30
C GLN A 116 -5.07 -8.44 -1.11
N LYS A 117 -5.79 -8.78 -2.18
CA LYS A 117 -6.65 -9.97 -2.21
C LYS A 117 -5.81 -11.21 -2.56
N VAL A 118 -5.93 -12.26 -1.75
CA VAL A 118 -5.31 -13.58 -1.95
C VAL A 118 -6.40 -14.65 -1.81
N GLY A 119 -6.90 -15.15 -2.94
CA GLY A 119 -8.05 -16.06 -2.97
C GLY A 119 -9.30 -15.38 -2.37
N LYS A 120 -9.85 -15.99 -1.31
CA LYS A 120 -11.00 -15.47 -0.54
C LYS A 120 -10.59 -14.58 0.65
N LYS A 121 -9.29 -14.41 0.90
CA LYS A 121 -8.73 -13.67 2.05
C LYS A 121 -8.02 -12.41 1.60
N TYR A 122 -7.71 -11.53 2.55
CA TYR A 122 -7.08 -10.24 2.29
C TYR A 122 -5.93 -9.99 3.26
N LYS A 123 -4.82 -9.43 2.76
CA LYS A 123 -3.70 -8.94 3.57
C LYS A 123 -3.73 -7.42 3.59
N SER A 124 -3.40 -6.85 4.75
CA SER A 124 -3.13 -5.42 4.88
C SER A 124 -1.80 -5.18 5.60
N SER A 125 -1.18 -4.01 5.40
CA SER A 125 -0.10 -3.55 6.29
C SER A 125 -0.59 -2.92 7.59
N PHE A 126 -1.91 -2.74 7.77
CA PHE A 126 -2.47 -2.20 9.01
C PHE A 126 -2.31 -3.19 10.19
N ALA A 127 -2.53 -4.48 9.93
CA ALA A 127 -2.30 -5.56 10.90
C ALA A 127 -1.77 -6.79 10.18
N SER A 128 -0.99 -7.63 10.89
CA SER A 128 -0.42 -8.87 10.35
C SER A 128 -1.45 -9.97 10.08
N GLN A 129 -2.65 -9.83 10.63
CA GLN A 129 -3.73 -10.81 10.53
C GLN A 129 -4.38 -10.86 9.14
N TRP A 130 -4.98 -12.00 8.83
CA TRP A 130 -5.79 -12.16 7.63
C TRP A 130 -7.17 -11.54 7.81
N TYR A 131 -7.61 -10.83 6.77
CA TYR A 131 -8.92 -10.21 6.71
C TYR A 131 -9.87 -11.01 5.82
N TYR A 132 -11.14 -10.98 6.20
CA TYR A 132 -12.25 -11.62 5.52
C TYR A 132 -13.33 -10.59 5.26
N LYS A 133 -13.94 -10.65 4.07
CA LYS A 133 -15.04 -9.76 3.72
C LYS A 133 -16.30 -10.19 4.48
N TYR A 134 -17.05 -9.23 5.01
CA TYR A 134 -18.32 -9.44 5.73
C TYR A 134 -19.35 -8.38 5.35
#